data_AF-A0A0C3KYI7-F1
#
_entry.id   AF-A0A0C3KYI7-F1
#
_cell.length_a   1.000
_cell.length_b   1.000
_cell.length_c   1.000
_cell.angle_alpha   90.00
_cell.angle_beta   90.00
_cell.angle_gamma   90.00
#
_symmetry.space_group_name_H-M   'P 1'
#
loop_
_entity.id
_entity.type
_entity.pdbx_description
1 polymer ?
#
loop_
_entity_poly.entity_id
_entity_poly.type
_entity_poly.pdbx_seq_one_letter_code
_entity_poly.pdbx_strand_id
1 'polypeptide(L)'
;DTPVEVLHTVLLGFVKYFWRDVVNIRVGKNKIKCGLLEACLSSFDTTGLGIPPLSGHTLVQYAGSLVGHDFHAIAQAAPFVLHGLVPQECYEAWVALSKMIPLIWKPEIEDVDAHLTQLEIAIQEFLARTACWTPRWFSKPKFHILLHLPEHIHHFGPAALFATEGFESFNAVICAKSVHSN
;
A
#
# COMPACT_ATOMS: atom_id res chain seq x y z
N ASP A 1 -9.62 -19.51 -12.41
CA ASP A 1 -9.43 -18.71 -11.18
C ASP A 1 -9.42 -17.22 -11.48
N THR A 2 -9.88 -16.39 -10.54
CA THR A 2 -9.82 -14.93 -10.67
C THR A 2 -8.45 -14.44 -10.15
N PRO A 3 -7.65 -13.72 -10.96
CA PRO A 3 -6.34 -13.23 -10.54
C PRO A 3 -6.39 -12.36 -9.27
N VAL A 4 -5.25 -12.27 -8.56
CA VAL A 4 -5.15 -11.39 -7.38
C VAL A 4 -5.30 -9.95 -7.83
N GLU A 5 -6.32 -9.28 -7.30
CA GLU A 5 -6.57 -7.88 -7.62
C GLU A 5 -5.71 -7.01 -6.69
N VAL A 6 -4.51 -6.65 -7.16
CA VAL A 6 -3.42 -6.06 -6.33
C VAL A 6 -3.74 -4.67 -5.79
N LEU A 7 -4.51 -3.87 -6.54
CA LEU A 7 -4.96 -2.55 -6.10
C LEU A 7 -5.80 -2.65 -4.83
N HIS A 8 -6.83 -3.50 -4.84
CA HIS A 8 -7.65 -3.69 -3.66
C HIS A 8 -6.97 -4.54 -2.59
N THR A 9 -6.13 -5.51 -2.96
CA THR A 9 -5.47 -6.39 -1.98
C THR A 9 -4.42 -5.63 -1.17
N VAL A 10 -3.60 -4.83 -1.85
CA VAL A 10 -2.43 -4.19 -1.24
C VAL A 10 -2.67 -2.72 -0.92
N LEU A 11 -3.03 -1.86 -1.89
CA LEU A 11 -3.20 -0.41 -1.62
C LEU A 11 -4.49 -0.12 -0.82
N LEU A 12 -5.65 -0.50 -1.36
CA LEU A 12 -6.94 -0.33 -0.66
C LEU A 12 -7.19 -1.42 0.41
N GLY A 13 -6.22 -2.32 0.59
CA GLY A 13 -6.19 -3.34 1.63
C GLY A 13 -5.14 -3.02 2.67
N PHE A 14 -3.97 -3.65 2.57
CA PHE A 14 -2.91 -3.54 3.58
C PHE A 14 -2.51 -2.10 3.89
N VAL A 15 -2.13 -1.30 2.88
CA VAL A 15 -1.67 0.09 3.08
C VAL A 15 -2.77 0.92 3.73
N LYS A 16 -4.00 0.86 3.21
CA LYS A 16 -5.16 1.55 3.78
C LYS A 16 -5.40 1.18 5.24
N TYR A 17 -5.44 -0.11 5.56
CA TYR A 17 -5.76 -0.52 6.92
C TYR A 17 -4.62 -0.23 7.90
N PHE A 18 -3.37 -0.45 7.48
CA PHE A 18 -2.21 -0.15 8.29
C PHE A 18 -2.11 1.35 8.56
N TRP A 19 -2.37 2.20 7.55
CA TRP A 19 -2.30 3.65 7.71
C TRP A 19 -3.36 4.16 8.67
N ARG A 20 -4.58 3.61 8.57
CA ARG A 20 -5.65 3.93 9.52
C ARG A 20 -5.32 3.51 10.94
N ASP A 21 -4.67 2.37 11.16
CA ASP A 21 -4.22 1.94 12.48
C ASP A 21 -3.11 2.88 13.02
N VAL A 22 -2.13 3.22 12.17
CA VAL A 22 -1.07 4.19 12.51
C VAL A 22 -1.67 5.50 12.99
N VAL A 23 -2.54 6.12 12.20
CA VAL A 23 -3.10 7.45 12.50
C VAL A 23 -4.04 7.37 13.72
N ASN A 24 -4.99 6.44 13.73
CA ASN A 24 -6.07 6.45 14.73
C ASN A 24 -5.71 5.76 16.05
N ILE A 25 -4.76 4.82 16.04
CA ILE A 25 -4.45 3.97 17.19
C ILE A 25 -3.02 4.20 17.68
N ARG A 26 -2.00 4.09 16.81
CA ARG A 26 -0.59 4.14 17.24
C ARG A 26 -0.11 5.56 17.56
N VAL A 27 -0.45 6.50 16.69
CA VAL A 27 -0.30 7.93 16.91
C VAL A 27 -1.47 8.42 17.78
N GLY A 28 -2.69 8.07 17.37
CA GLY A 28 -3.91 8.31 18.13
C GLY A 28 -4.13 9.79 18.42
N LYS A 29 -4.62 10.12 19.63
CA LYS A 29 -4.90 11.51 20.04
C LYS A 29 -3.66 12.27 20.53
N ASN A 30 -2.46 11.72 20.37
CA ASN A 30 -1.23 12.39 20.80
C ASN A 30 -0.88 13.51 19.82
N LYS A 31 -1.23 14.76 20.19
CA LYS A 31 -1.02 15.94 19.36
C LYS A 31 0.42 16.14 18.91
N ILE A 32 1.40 15.79 19.75
CA ILE A 32 2.82 15.92 19.41
C ILE A 32 3.19 14.92 18.30
N LYS A 33 2.80 13.65 18.46
CA LYS A 33 3.05 12.62 17.44
C LYS A 33 2.29 12.91 16.14
N CYS A 34 1.04 13.40 16.21
CA CYS A 34 0.28 13.83 15.04
C CYS A 34 1.00 14.95 14.30
N GLY A 35 1.37 16.02 15.00
CA GLY A 35 2.06 17.16 14.39
C GLY A 35 3.41 16.77 13.80
N LEU A 36 4.15 15.86 14.46
CA LEU A 36 5.40 15.35 13.91
C LEU A 36 5.18 14.50 12.66
N LEU A 37 4.16 13.62 12.64
CA LEU A 37 3.81 12.84 11.45
C LEU A 37 3.43 13.75 10.27
N GLU A 38 2.58 14.76 10.51
CA GLU A 38 2.19 15.73 9.48
C GLU A 38 3.38 16.54 8.95
N ALA A 39 4.28 16.96 9.85
CA ALA A 39 5.49 17.68 9.47
C ALA A 39 6.42 16.79 8.64
N CYS A 40 6.66 15.55 9.08
CA CYS A 40 7.50 14.59 8.35
C CYS A 40 6.94 14.25 6.96
N LEU A 41 5.62 14.11 6.83
CA LEU A 41 4.98 13.92 5.53
C LEU A 41 5.13 15.15 4.64
N SER A 42 4.88 16.34 5.19
CA SER A 42 4.95 17.59 4.42
C SER A 42 6.38 17.98 4.02
N SER A 43 7.39 17.49 4.75
CA SER A 43 8.81 17.69 4.44
C SER A 43 9.43 16.54 3.65
N PHE A 44 8.68 15.47 3.37
CA PHE A 44 9.17 14.34 2.61
C PHE A 44 9.53 14.78 1.19
N ASP A 45 10.79 14.57 0.81
CA ASP A 45 11.27 14.91 -0.52
C ASP A 45 10.71 13.93 -1.55
N THR A 46 9.87 14.44 -2.45
CA THR A 46 9.28 13.65 -3.53
C THR A 46 10.09 13.69 -4.82
N THR A 47 11.28 14.30 -4.80
CA THR A 47 12.20 14.32 -5.94
C THR A 47 12.54 12.89 -6.37
N GLY A 48 12.30 12.58 -7.65
CA GLY A 48 12.53 11.25 -8.22
C GLY A 48 11.36 10.26 -8.08
N LEU A 49 10.29 10.60 -7.35
CA LEU A 49 9.10 9.74 -7.19
C LEU A 49 7.98 10.04 -8.21
N GLY A 50 8.08 11.15 -8.93
CA GLY A 50 7.07 11.55 -9.92
C GLY A 50 5.71 11.93 -9.32
N ILE A 51 5.65 12.24 -8.02
CA ILE A 51 4.43 12.65 -7.31
C ILE A 51 4.58 14.09 -6.77
N PRO A 52 3.47 14.86 -6.65
CA PRO A 52 3.51 16.18 -6.03
C PRO A 52 3.91 16.08 -4.54
N PRO A 53 4.36 17.19 -3.94
CA PRO A 53 4.61 17.26 -2.51
C PRO A 53 3.41 16.76 -1.70
N LEU A 54 3.69 16.01 -0.63
CA LEU A 54 2.63 15.41 0.17
C LEU A 54 1.96 16.45 1.06
N SER A 55 0.62 16.46 1.09
CA SER A 55 -0.11 17.20 2.11
C SER A 55 -0.20 16.35 3.37
N GLY A 56 0.74 16.53 4.31
CA GLY A 56 0.75 15.79 5.57
C GLY A 56 -0.54 15.94 6.35
N HIS A 57 -1.07 17.17 6.45
CA HIS A 57 -2.37 17.42 7.07
C HIS A 57 -3.49 16.60 6.41
N THR A 58 -3.55 16.54 5.06
CA THR A 58 -4.58 15.76 4.37
C THR A 58 -4.45 14.27 4.67
N LEU A 59 -3.24 13.72 4.56
CA LEU A 59 -2.97 12.29 4.71
C LEU A 59 -3.21 11.79 6.14
N VAL A 60 -3.08 12.67 7.14
CA VAL A 60 -3.37 12.35 8.55
C VAL A 60 -4.84 12.62 8.88
N GLN A 61 -5.34 13.83 8.63
CA GLN A 61 -6.71 14.23 9.03
C GLN A 61 -7.79 13.41 8.31
N TYR A 62 -7.58 13.06 7.03
CA TYR A 62 -8.56 12.36 6.22
C TYR A 62 -8.18 10.89 5.95
N ALA A 63 -7.39 10.26 6.83
CA ALA A 63 -6.93 8.87 6.70
C ALA A 63 -8.06 7.84 6.45
N GLY A 64 -9.32 8.16 6.79
CA GLY A 64 -10.49 7.33 6.51
C GLY A 64 -11.05 7.41 5.09
N SER A 65 -10.76 8.49 4.36
CA SER A 65 -11.38 8.85 3.07
C SER A 65 -10.39 8.95 1.91
N LEU A 66 -9.13 8.56 2.13
CA LEU A 66 -8.09 8.52 1.11
C LEU A 66 -8.42 7.50 -0.01
N VAL A 67 -7.86 7.75 -1.19
CA VAL A 67 -8.04 6.92 -2.40
C VAL A 67 -6.72 6.27 -2.83
N GLY A 68 -6.74 5.50 -3.91
CA GLY A 68 -5.58 4.71 -4.37
C GLY A 68 -4.29 5.53 -4.53
N HIS A 69 -4.36 6.71 -5.15
CA HIS A 69 -3.18 7.56 -5.35
C HIS A 69 -2.52 8.02 -4.03
N ASP A 70 -3.33 8.35 -3.01
CA ASP A 70 -2.83 8.71 -1.69
C ASP A 70 -2.08 7.53 -1.05
N PHE A 71 -2.65 6.32 -1.16
CA PHE A 71 -2.01 5.12 -0.61
C PHE A 71 -0.73 4.75 -1.34
N HIS A 72 -0.63 5.02 -2.63
CA HIS A 72 0.61 4.84 -3.37
C HIS A 72 1.72 5.77 -2.83
N ALA A 73 1.38 7.04 -2.58
CA ALA A 73 2.30 8.00 -1.96
C ALA A 73 2.69 7.60 -0.53
N ILE A 74 1.70 7.18 0.29
CA ILE A 74 1.93 6.70 1.66
C ILE A 74 2.87 5.50 1.68
N ALA A 75 2.68 4.52 0.80
CA ALA A 75 3.50 3.32 0.74
C ALA A 75 4.99 3.62 0.52
N GLN A 76 5.29 4.67 -0.25
CA GLN A 76 6.66 5.13 -0.52
C GLN A 76 7.25 5.93 0.64
N ALA A 77 6.44 6.76 1.31
CA ALA A 77 6.91 7.62 2.39
C ALA A 77 6.97 6.93 3.77
N ALA A 78 6.11 5.93 4.02
CA ALA A 78 5.88 5.36 5.34
C ALA A 78 7.15 4.88 6.09
N PRO A 79 8.11 4.16 5.47
CA PRO A 79 9.33 3.75 6.16
C PRO A 79 10.18 4.91 6.71
N PHE A 80 10.07 6.09 6.10
CA PHE A 80 10.84 7.27 6.46
C PHE A 80 10.10 8.11 7.50
N VAL A 81 8.78 8.28 7.34
CA VAL A 81 8.00 9.15 8.23
C VAL A 81 7.56 8.45 9.51
N LEU A 82 7.52 7.12 9.56
CA LEU A 82 7.06 6.36 10.74
C LEU A 82 8.18 5.97 11.70
N HIS A 83 9.44 6.11 11.30
CA HIS A 83 10.59 5.71 12.11
C HIS A 83 10.59 6.46 13.45
N GLY A 84 10.53 5.72 14.57
CA GLY A 84 10.48 6.28 15.93
C GLY A 84 9.11 6.84 16.36
N LEU A 85 8.09 6.85 15.50
CA LEU A 85 6.75 7.34 15.83
C LEU A 85 5.80 6.25 16.31
N VAL A 86 5.97 5.03 15.80
CA VAL A 86 5.12 3.85 16.07
C VAL A 86 5.91 2.76 16.80
N PRO A 87 5.26 1.77 17.43
CA PRO A 87 5.96 0.62 18.00
C PRO A 87 6.83 -0.10 16.97
N GLN A 88 7.93 -0.70 17.41
CA GLN A 88 8.93 -1.30 16.53
C GLN A 88 8.33 -2.36 15.60
N GLU A 89 7.44 -3.20 16.09
CA GLU A 89 6.81 -4.28 15.33
C GLU A 89 5.88 -3.73 14.23
N CYS A 90 5.20 -2.62 14.52
CA CYS A 90 4.40 -1.89 13.52
C CYS A 90 5.30 -1.32 12.42
N TYR A 91 6.42 -0.70 12.82
CA TYR A 91 7.39 -0.13 11.90
C TYR A 91 7.99 -1.19 10.98
N GLU A 92 8.41 -2.33 11.53
CA GLU A 92 8.98 -3.43 10.74
C GLU A 92 7.98 -4.03 9.75
N ALA A 93 6.70 -4.13 10.12
CA ALA A 93 5.64 -4.55 9.20
C ALA A 93 5.46 -3.57 8.03
N TRP A 94 5.56 -2.26 8.29
CA TRP A 94 5.55 -1.24 7.24
C TRP A 94 6.78 -1.32 6.34
N VAL A 95 7.97 -1.50 6.90
CA VAL A 95 9.20 -1.67 6.12
C VAL A 95 9.09 -2.89 5.20
N ALA A 96 8.60 -4.02 5.71
CA ALA A 96 8.41 -5.23 4.90
C ALA A 96 7.35 -5.02 3.80
N LEU A 97 6.23 -4.35 4.12
CA LEU A 97 5.20 -3.99 3.13
C LEU A 97 5.77 -3.09 2.02
N SER A 98 6.52 -2.04 2.38
CA SER A 98 7.11 -1.10 1.43
C SER A 98 8.22 -1.73 0.57
N LYS A 99 8.93 -2.76 1.06
CA LYS A 99 9.87 -3.55 0.24
C LYS A 99 9.16 -4.46 -0.76
N MET A 100 8.00 -5.00 -0.37
CA MET A 100 7.22 -5.91 -1.23
C MET A 100 6.54 -5.18 -2.38
N ILE A 101 6.02 -3.97 -2.15
CA ILE A 101 5.24 -3.21 -3.15
C ILE A 101 5.98 -3.02 -4.49
N PRO A 102 7.26 -2.58 -4.54
CA PRO A 102 7.99 -2.45 -5.81
C PRO A 102 8.13 -3.76 -6.60
N LEU A 103 8.16 -4.91 -5.92
CA LEU A 103 8.17 -6.22 -6.59
C LEU A 103 6.82 -6.51 -7.24
N ILE A 104 5.71 -6.15 -6.58
CA ILE A 104 4.36 -6.36 -7.12
C ILE A 104 4.10 -5.48 -8.36
N TRP A 105 4.51 -4.21 -8.32
CA TRP A 105 4.26 -3.24 -9.40
C TRP A 105 5.40 -3.14 -10.42
N LYS A 106 6.26 -4.16 -10.51
CA LYS A 106 7.33 -4.19 -11.52
C LYS A 106 6.70 -4.26 -12.93
N PRO A 107 6.97 -3.30 -13.83
CA PRO A 107 6.31 -3.25 -15.14
C PRO A 107 6.77 -4.37 -16.08
N GLU A 108 8.04 -4.78 -15.95
CA GLU A 108 8.66 -5.80 -16.78
C GLU A 108 9.47 -6.77 -15.91
N ILE A 109 9.35 -8.07 -16.20
CA ILE A 109 10.05 -9.14 -15.48
C ILE A 109 10.96 -9.85 -16.48
N GLU A 110 12.26 -9.62 -16.36
CA GLU A 110 13.29 -10.23 -17.22
C GLU A 110 13.51 -11.71 -16.89
N ASP A 111 13.63 -12.02 -15.60
CA ASP A 111 13.80 -13.37 -15.06
C ASP A 111 12.64 -13.66 -14.11
N VAL A 112 11.70 -14.49 -14.58
CA VAL A 112 10.48 -14.83 -13.85
C VAL A 112 10.81 -15.65 -12.60
N ASP A 113 11.70 -16.64 -12.68
CA ASP A 113 12.01 -17.52 -11.55
C ASP A 113 12.71 -16.75 -10.42
N ALA A 114 13.68 -15.89 -10.78
CA ALA A 114 14.36 -15.04 -9.80
C ALA A 114 13.38 -14.02 -9.19
N HIS A 115 12.49 -13.45 -10.00
CA HIS A 115 11.48 -12.51 -9.52
C HIS A 115 10.49 -13.16 -8.55
N LEU A 116 9.96 -14.34 -8.90
CA LEU A 116 9.02 -15.09 -8.05
C LEU A 116 9.68 -15.48 -6.73
N THR A 117 10.93 -15.94 -6.76
CA THR A 117 11.70 -16.25 -5.54
C THR A 117 11.81 -15.02 -4.63
N GLN A 118 12.16 -13.85 -5.19
CA GLN A 118 12.25 -12.61 -4.41
C GLN A 118 10.90 -12.17 -3.85
N LEU A 119 9.84 -12.28 -4.66
CA LEU A 119 8.48 -11.91 -4.26
C LEU A 119 7.96 -12.82 -3.14
N GLU A 120 8.17 -14.12 -3.23
CA GLU A 120 7.79 -15.08 -2.20
C GLU A 120 8.50 -14.78 -0.87
N ILE A 121 9.81 -14.51 -0.90
CA ILE A 121 10.57 -14.12 0.29
C ILE A 121 9.99 -12.83 0.89
N ALA A 122 9.71 -11.82 0.07
CA ALA A 122 9.14 -10.56 0.53
C ALA A 122 7.73 -10.74 1.13
N ILE A 123 6.90 -11.59 0.54
CA ILE A 123 5.59 -11.96 1.08
C ILE A 123 5.76 -12.63 2.44
N GLN A 124 6.63 -13.65 2.55
CA GLN A 124 6.85 -14.34 3.83
C GLN A 124 7.38 -13.40 4.91
N GLU A 125 8.31 -12.51 4.58
CA GLU A 125 8.80 -11.49 5.51
C GLU A 125 7.66 -10.55 5.95
N PHE A 126 6.85 -10.06 5.01
CA PHE A 126 5.70 -9.21 5.32
C PHE A 126 4.69 -9.90 6.25
N LEU A 127 4.34 -11.16 5.97
CA LEU A 127 3.43 -11.94 6.83
C LEU A 127 4.02 -12.16 8.22
N ALA A 128 5.31 -12.53 8.31
CA ALA A 128 5.99 -12.73 9.58
C ALA A 128 6.02 -11.44 10.42
N ARG A 129 6.43 -10.30 9.85
CA ARG A 129 6.44 -9.01 10.55
C ARG A 129 5.04 -8.56 10.97
N THR A 130 4.04 -8.79 10.12
CA THR A 130 2.65 -8.50 10.45
C THR A 130 2.14 -9.33 11.63
N ALA A 131 2.52 -10.61 11.70
CA ALA A 131 2.18 -11.49 12.82
C ALA A 131 2.85 -11.05 14.12
N CYS A 132 4.13 -10.64 14.06
CA CYS A 132 4.83 -10.05 15.20
C CYS A 132 4.16 -8.77 15.70
N TRP A 133 3.66 -7.93 14.79
CA TRP A 133 2.91 -6.74 15.16
C TRP A 133 1.60 -7.09 15.85
N THR A 134 0.75 -7.88 15.20
CA THR A 134 -0.42 -8.51 15.83
C THR A 134 -1.06 -9.54 14.89
N PRO A 135 -1.35 -10.76 15.36
CA PRO A 135 -2.01 -11.77 14.54
C PRO A 135 -3.47 -11.42 14.19
N ARG A 136 -4.05 -10.37 14.78
CA ARG A 136 -5.43 -9.93 14.47
C ARG A 136 -5.62 -9.49 13.02
N TRP A 137 -4.54 -9.07 12.35
CA TRP A 137 -4.56 -8.68 10.94
C TRP A 137 -5.05 -9.80 10.02
N PHE A 138 -4.73 -11.05 10.35
CA PHE A 138 -5.07 -12.23 9.53
C PHE A 138 -6.55 -12.61 9.56
N SER A 139 -7.38 -11.89 10.30
CA SER A 139 -8.85 -11.99 10.19
C SER A 139 -9.40 -11.52 8.83
N LYS A 140 -8.57 -10.83 8.03
CA LYS A 140 -8.94 -10.38 6.68
C LYS A 140 -8.50 -11.39 5.62
N PRO A 141 -9.36 -11.75 4.65
CA PRO A 141 -9.04 -12.74 3.62
C PRO A 141 -7.90 -12.30 2.68
N LYS A 142 -7.62 -10.98 2.58
CA LYS A 142 -6.59 -10.41 1.71
C LYS A 142 -5.19 -11.00 1.96
N PHE A 143 -4.87 -11.36 3.21
CA PHE A 143 -3.60 -12.00 3.54
C PHE A 143 -3.45 -13.40 2.94
N HIS A 144 -4.53 -14.18 2.90
CA HIS A 144 -4.54 -15.46 2.22
C HIS A 144 -4.50 -15.28 0.70
N ILE A 145 -5.26 -14.31 0.17
CA ILE A 145 -5.29 -14.01 -1.27
C ILE A 145 -3.90 -13.65 -1.81
N LEU A 146 -3.11 -12.89 -1.04
CA LEU A 146 -1.74 -12.50 -1.42
C LEU A 146 -0.82 -13.68 -1.75
N LEU A 147 -1.03 -14.85 -1.12
CA LEU A 147 -0.20 -16.04 -1.35
C LEU A 147 -0.36 -16.62 -2.75
N HIS A 148 -1.45 -16.29 -3.46
CA HIS A 148 -1.68 -16.72 -4.84
C HIS A 148 -1.05 -15.78 -5.86
N LEU A 149 -0.49 -14.65 -5.43
CA LEU A 149 0.10 -13.66 -6.34
C LEU A 149 1.30 -14.21 -7.15
N PRO A 150 2.26 -14.96 -6.58
CA PRO A 150 3.35 -15.55 -7.34
C PRO A 150 2.85 -16.48 -8.46
N GLU A 151 1.89 -17.36 -8.16
CA GLU A 151 1.28 -18.25 -9.16
C GLU A 151 0.58 -17.45 -10.28
N HIS A 152 -0.14 -16.40 -9.93
CA HIS A 152 -0.77 -15.55 -10.94
C HIS A 152 0.25 -14.78 -11.80
N ILE A 153 1.36 -14.31 -11.21
CA ILE A 153 2.42 -13.65 -11.99
C ILE A 153 3.10 -14.64 -12.94
N HIS A 154 3.31 -15.88 -12.49
CA HIS A 154 3.83 -16.95 -13.33
C HIS A 154 2.91 -17.22 -14.54
N HIS A 155 1.59 -17.25 -14.34
CA HIS A 155 0.63 -17.57 -15.40
C HIS A 155 0.24 -16.40 -16.31
N PHE A 156 0.15 -15.19 -15.75
CA PHE A 156 -0.41 -14.02 -16.45
C PHE A 156 0.61 -12.90 -16.71
N GLY A 157 1.85 -13.06 -16.26
CA GLY A 157 2.88 -12.03 -16.34
C GLY A 157 2.79 -11.00 -15.23
N PRO A 158 3.42 -9.81 -15.39
CA PRO A 158 3.41 -8.77 -14.37
C PRO A 158 2.02 -8.43 -13.82
N ALA A 159 1.93 -8.18 -12.50
CA ALA A 159 0.64 -7.97 -11.85
C ALA A 159 -0.17 -6.79 -12.42
N ALA A 160 0.52 -5.80 -12.99
CA ALA A 160 -0.10 -4.68 -13.68
C ALA A 160 -1.01 -5.11 -14.85
N LEU A 161 -0.74 -6.25 -15.50
CA LEU A 161 -1.53 -6.74 -16.63
C LEU A 161 -2.93 -7.24 -16.25
N PHE A 162 -3.12 -7.66 -15.00
CA PHE A 162 -4.39 -8.14 -14.47
C PHE A 162 -4.91 -7.32 -13.28
N ALA A 163 -4.27 -6.18 -12.99
CA ALA A 163 -4.78 -5.21 -12.04
C ALA A 163 -5.99 -4.49 -12.65
N THR A 164 -7.06 -4.31 -11.87
CA THR A 164 -8.26 -3.58 -12.30
C THR A 164 -8.08 -2.07 -12.37
N GLU A 165 -6.90 -1.54 -12.04
CA GLU A 165 -6.59 -0.10 -12.03
C GLU A 165 -6.90 0.56 -13.39
N GLY A 166 -6.59 -0.14 -14.50
CA GLY A 166 -6.96 0.31 -15.84
C GLY A 166 -8.48 0.43 -16.01
N PHE A 167 -9.25 -0.56 -15.58
CA PHE A 167 -10.73 -0.55 -15.65
C PHE A 167 -11.37 0.48 -14.72
N GLU A 168 -10.79 0.73 -13.55
CA GLU A 168 -11.25 1.74 -12.61
C GLU A 168 -10.98 3.17 -13.09
N SER A 169 -9.90 3.40 -13.83
CA SER A 169 -9.64 4.70 -14.47
C SER A 169 -10.71 5.06 -15.52
N PHE A 170 -11.32 4.06 -16.18
CA PHE A 170 -12.45 4.29 -17.09
C PHE A 170 -13.73 4.70 -16.37
N ASN A 171 -13.93 4.33 -15.10
CA ASN A 171 -15.09 4.79 -14.34
C ASN A 171 -15.12 6.33 -14.22
N ALA A 172 -13.95 6.96 -14.07
CA ALA A 172 -13.86 8.42 -14.07
C ALA A 172 -14.30 9.04 -15.42
N VAL A 173 -13.94 8.40 -16.54
CA VAL A 173 -14.35 8.83 -17.89
C VAL A 173 -15.86 8.65 -18.09
N ILE A 174 -16.41 7.50 -17.67
CA ILE A 174 -17.85 7.22 -17.76
C ILE A 174 -18.64 8.21 -16.89
N CYS A 175 -18.26 8.42 -15.64
CA CYS A 175 -18.90 9.40 -14.76
C CYS A 175 -18.85 10.82 -15.35
N ALA A 176 -17.74 11.23 -15.96
CA ALA A 176 -17.62 12.53 -16.62
C ALA A 176 -18.51 12.67 -17.87
N LYS A 177 -18.84 11.57 -18.55
CA LYS A 177 -19.73 11.56 -19.73
C LYS A 177 -21.20 11.36 -19.37
N SER A 178 -21.51 10.79 -18.21
CA SER A 178 -22.87 10.61 -17.70
C SER A 178 -23.46 11.84 -17.00
N VAL A 179 -22.70 12.94 -16.86
CA VAL A 179 -23.18 14.22 -16.25
C VAL A 179 -24.35 14.84 -17.05
N HIS A 180 -24.57 14.40 -18.30
CA HIS A 180 -25.65 14.90 -19.17
C HIS A 180 -26.73 13.86 -19.51
N SER A 181 -26.75 12.70 -18.83
CA SER A 181 -27.81 11.71 -19.00
C SER A 181 -28.80 11.83 -17.85
N ASN A 182 -29.96 12.45 -18.12
CA ASN A 182 -31.18 12.29 -17.31
C ASN A 182 -32.03 11.18 -17.88
#